data_AF-A0A2T6K0Y5-F1
#
_entry.id   AF-A0A2T6K0Y5-F1
#
_cell.length_a   1.000
_cell.length_b   1.000
_cell.length_c   1.000
_cell.angle_alpha   90.00
_cell.angle_beta   90.00
_cell.angle_gamma   90.00
#
_symmetry.space_group_name_H-M   'P 1'
#
loop_
_entity.id
_entity.type
_entity.pdbx_description
1 polymer ?
#
loop_
_entity_poly.entity_id
_entity_poly.type
_entity_poly.pdbx_seq_one_letter_code
_entity_poly.pdbx_strand_id
1 'polypeptide(L)' 'MANKYCPICGEENECMTGRVEHGNCWCDTEGVFPNGIFELVPTESIRKNCICKKCVNKYRDEAKIKKNML' A
#
# COMPACT_ATOMS: atom_id res chain seq x y z
N MET A 1 4.35 -12.03 14.13
CA MET A 1 4.61 -12.27 12.69
C MET A 1 4.05 -11.08 11.92
N ALA A 2 4.81 -10.46 11.02
CA ALA A 2 4.25 -9.41 10.16
C ALA A 2 3.16 -10.01 9.26
N ASN A 3 2.00 -9.35 9.16
CA ASN A 3 0.94 -9.79 8.25
C ASN A 3 1.46 -9.67 6.80
N LYS A 4 1.36 -10.76 6.03
CA LYS A 4 1.81 -10.82 4.64
C LYS A 4 0.74 -10.37 3.65
N TYR A 5 -0.48 -10.09 4.12
CA TYR A 5 -1.60 -9.71 3.27
C TYR A 5 -1.91 -8.22 3.34
N CYS A 6 -2.30 -7.67 2.20
CA CYS A 6 -2.76 -6.31 2.02
C CYS A 6 -4.11 -6.13 2.71
N PRO A 7 -4.27 -5.13 3.59
CA PRO A 7 -5.52 -4.93 4.32
C PRO A 7 -6.67 -4.38 3.45
N ILE A 8 -6.38 -3.96 2.21
CA ILE A 8 -7.38 -3.43 1.27
C ILE A 8 -7.95 -4.55 0.37
N CYS A 9 -7.10 -5.45 -0.14
CA CYS A 9 -7.51 -6.45 -1.14
C CYS A 9 -7.35 -7.91 -0.71
N GLY A 10 -6.68 -8.19 0.42
CA GLY A 10 -6.43 -9.54 0.89
C GLY A 10 -5.34 -10.33 0.15
N GLU A 11 -4.79 -9.79 -0.95
CA GLU A 11 -3.64 -10.39 -1.66
C GLU A 11 -2.31 -10.13 -0.92
N GLU A 12 -1.21 -10.74 -1.34
CA GLU A 12 0.09 -10.50 -0.71
C GLU A 12 0.51 -9.02 -0.80
N ASN A 13 1.08 -8.49 0.29
CA ASN A 13 1.60 -7.12 0.36
C ASN A 13 3.07 -6.99 -0.07
N GLU A 14 3.74 -8.13 -0.27
CA GLU A 14 5.16 -8.22 -0.63
C GLU A 14 6.08 -7.46 0.33
N CYS A 15 5.67 -7.34 1.60
CA CYS A 15 6.48 -6.68 2.62
C CYS A 15 7.74 -7.51 2.92
N MET A 16 8.90 -6.86 2.82
CA MET A 16 10.21 -7.46 3.08
C MET A 16 10.69 -7.21 4.52
N THR A 17 9.86 -6.61 5.38
CA THR A 17 10.21 -6.37 6.80
C THR A 17 10.52 -7.68 7.50
N GLY A 18 11.71 -7.78 8.09
CA GLY A 18 12.20 -8.98 8.78
C GLY A 18 12.97 -9.96 7.89
N ARG A 19 13.24 -9.61 6.62
CA ARG A 19 14.26 -10.29 5.82
C ARG A 19 15.64 -9.66 6.09
N VAL A 20 16.69 -10.48 6.04
CA VAL A 20 18.09 -10.10 6.32
C VAL A 20 18.57 -8.96 5.39
N GLU A 21 18.00 -8.91 4.18
CA GLU A 21 18.17 -7.86 3.17
C GLU A 21 17.28 -6.62 3.47
N HIS A 22 17.49 -6.02 4.64
CA HIS A 22 16.83 -4.79 5.05
C HIS A 22 17.12 -3.64 4.05
N GLY A 23 16.08 -2.90 3.63
CA GLY A 23 16.22 -1.66 2.85
C GLY A 23 15.77 -1.68 1.38
N ASN A 24 15.25 -2.80 0.89
CA ASN A 24 14.85 -2.95 -0.51
C ASN A 24 13.36 -3.32 -0.67
N CYS A 25 12.49 -2.93 0.26
CA CYS A 25 11.06 -3.16 0.04
C CYS A 25 10.60 -2.26 -1.11
N TRP A 26 9.70 -2.73 -1.97
CA TRP A 26 9.23 -1.93 -3.10
C TRP A 26 8.68 -0.58 -2.62
N CYS A 27 8.04 -0.53 -1.44
CA CYS A 27 7.47 0.68 -0.87
C CYS A 27 8.52 1.74 -0.50
N ASP A 28 9.77 1.35 -0.25
CA ASP A 28 10.86 2.28 0.09
C ASP A 28 11.22 3.17 -1.11
N THR A 29 10.94 2.69 -2.33
CA THR A 29 11.24 3.38 -3.60
C THR A 29 10.05 4.13 -4.20
N GLU A 30 8.84 3.98 -3.64
CA GLU A 30 7.62 4.57 -4.21
C GLU A 30 7.39 6.04 -3.87
N GLY A 31 8.17 6.59 -2.95
CA GLY A 31 8.01 7.95 -2.44
C GLY A 31 6.73 8.09 -1.60
N VAL A 32 6.00 9.20 -1.79
CA VAL A 32 4.82 9.53 -0.99
C VAL A 32 3.58 8.80 -1.50
N PHE A 33 2.86 8.17 -0.57
CA PHE A 33 1.58 7.51 -0.86
C PHE A 33 0.46 8.56 -0.92
N PRO A 34 -0.54 8.43 -1.81
CA PRO A 34 -1.68 9.34 -1.85
C PRO A 34 -2.45 9.31 -0.52
N ASN A 35 -2.67 10.46 0.13
CA ASN A 35 -3.26 10.50 1.49
C ASN A 35 -4.59 9.73 1.63
N GLY A 36 -5.48 9.83 0.64
CA GLY A 36 -6.79 9.16 0.73
C GLY A 36 -6.74 7.63 0.60
N ILE A 37 -5.59 7.02 0.25
CA ILE A 37 -5.47 5.57 0.27
C ILE A 37 -5.55 5.00 1.69
N PHE A 38 -5.13 5.78 2.69
CA PHE A 38 -5.12 5.35 4.08
C PHE A 38 -6.53 5.25 4.67
N GLU A 39 -7.51 5.94 4.09
CA GLU A 39 -8.93 5.85 4.48
C GLU A 39 -9.57 4.51 4.08
N LEU A 40 -8.94 3.78 3.14
CA LEU A 40 -9.38 2.46 2.71
C LEU A 40 -8.86 1.33 3.62
N VAL A 41 -7.98 1.65 4.58
CA VAL A 41 -7.39 0.66 5.48
C VAL A 41 -8.30 0.47 6.69
N PRO A 42 -8.74 -0.76 7.02
CA PRO A 42 -9.48 -1.05 8.24
C PRO A 42 -8.73 -0.56 9.49
N THR A 43 -9.46 0.02 10.44
CA THR A 43 -8.90 0.67 11.64
C THR A 43 -7.94 -0.24 12.40
N GLU A 44 -8.24 -1.53 12.50
CA GLU A 44 -7.42 -2.52 13.18
C GLU A 44 -6.07 -2.78 12.49
N SER A 45 -5.95 -2.44 11.21
CA SER A 45 -4.78 -2.68 10.33
C SER A 45 -3.91 -1.44 10.13
N ILE A 46 -4.37 -0.25 10.52
CA ILE A 46 -3.63 1.01 10.38
C ILE A 46 -2.30 0.92 11.15
N ARG A 47 -1.20 1.32 10.48
CA ARG A 47 0.19 1.28 11.00
C ARG A 47 0.67 -0.11 11.44
N LYS A 48 -0.01 -1.19 11.04
CA LYS A 48 0.36 -2.57 11.35
C LYS A 48 0.66 -3.40 10.11
N ASN A 49 -0.13 -3.22 9.05
CA ASN A 49 -0.06 -4.03 7.83
C ASN A 49 0.28 -3.14 6.63
N CYS A 50 1.17 -3.61 5.75
CA CYS A 50 1.53 -2.90 4.52
C CYS A 50 0.41 -3.01 3.47
N ILE A 51 0.16 -1.92 2.75
CA ILE A 51 -0.68 -1.88 1.54
C ILE A 51 0.14 -2.39 0.37
N CYS A 52 -0.38 -3.26 -0.51
CA CYS A 52 0.37 -3.76 -1.67
C CYS A 52 0.52 -2.73 -2.81
N LYS A 53 1.53 -2.92 -3.67
CA LYS A 53 1.82 -2.04 -4.82
C LYS A 53 0.63 -1.92 -5.79
N LYS A 54 -0.09 -3.01 -5.99
CA LYS A 54 -1.29 -3.06 -6.84
C LYS A 54 -2.38 -2.08 -6.36
N CYS A 55 -2.66 -2.05 -5.06
CA CYS A 55 -3.64 -1.12 -4.49
C CYS A 55 -3.19 0.33 -4.62
N VAL A 56 -1.90 0.62 -4.39
CA VAL A 56 -1.35 1.97 -4.56
C VAL A 56 -1.49 2.46 -6.00
N ASN A 57 -1.12 1.63 -6.98
CA ASN A 57 -1.21 2.00 -8.39
C ASN A 57 -2.66 2.18 -8.84
N LYS A 58 -3.55 1.24 -8.47
CA LYS A 58 -4.98 1.36 -8.77
C LYS A 58 -5.57 2.67 -8.23
N TYR A 59 -5.25 3.03 -6.98
CA TYR A 59 -5.72 4.27 -6.39
C TYR A 59 -5.20 5.51 -7.14
N ARG A 60 -3.91 5.51 -7.54
CA ARG A 60 -3.32 6.60 -8.33
C ARG A 60 -4.02 6.77 -9.68
N ASP A 61 -4.32 5.67 -10.37
CA ASP A 61 -4.97 5.72 -11.68
C ASP A 61 -6.43 6.19 -11.57
N GLU A 62 -7.17 5.71 -10.58
CA GLU A 62 -8.53 6.20 -10.29
C GLU A 62 -8.55 7.69 -9.91
N ALA A 63 -7.56 8.16 -9.14
CA ALA A 63 -7.42 9.57 -8.79
C ALA A 63 -7.12 10.46 -10.01
N LYS A 64 -6.29 9.98 -10.95
CA LYS A 64 -6.04 10.68 -12.22
C LYS A 64 -7.30 10.76 -13.06
N ILE A 65 -8.03 9.65 -13.22
CA ILE A 65 -9.28 9.62 -13.99
C ILE A 65 -10.28 10.64 -13.43
N LYS A 66 -10.47 10.66 -12.11
CA LYS A 66 -11.36 11.63 -11.45
C LYS A 66 -10.91 13.08 -11.69
N LYS A 67 -9.61 13.37 -11.64
CA LYS A 67 -9.08 14.72 -11.92
C LYS A 67 -9.32 15.15 -13.36
N ASN A 68 -9.23 14.24 -14.33
CA ASN A 68 -9.44 14.53 -15.74
C ASN A 68 -10.93 14.68 -16.12
N MET A 69 -11.85 14.27 -15.26
CA MET A 69 -13.30 14.40 -15.44
C MET A 69 -13.90 15.64 -14.76
N LEU A 70 -13.06 16.44 -14.10
CA LEU A 70 -13.39 17.72 -13.44
C LEU A 70 -12.85 18.88 -14.28
#